data_AF-A0A956Z068-F1
#
_entry.id   AF-A0A956Z068-F1
#
_cell.length_a   1.000
_cell.length_b   1.000
_cell.length_c   1.000
_cell.angle_alpha   90.00
_cell.angle_beta   90.00
_cell.angle_gamma   90.00
#
_symmetry.space_group_name_H-M   'P 1'
#
loop_
_entity.id
_entity.type
_entity.pdbx_description
1 polymer ?
#
loop_
_entity_poly.entity_id
_entity_poly.type
_entity_poly.pdbx_seq_one_letter_code
_entity_poly.pdbx_strand_id
1 'polypeptide(L)' 'GPSLAGIADRGWHRVTGQSAQEYIRNSILHPSDYIVAGFTDVMQKNFADLLSSADLDAVIAYLMQFGEPGN' A
#
# COMPACT_ATOMS: atom_id res chain seq x y z
N GLY A 1 -5.61 -8.89 6.74
CA GLY A 1 -4.47 -8.01 6.39
C GLY A 1 -4.42 -6.85 7.36
N PRO A 2 -3.38 -5.99 7.29
CA PRO A 2 -3.26 -4.78 8.10
C PRO A 2 -4.39 -3.78 7.82
N SER A 3 -4.67 -2.89 8.77
CA SER A 3 -5.64 -1.80 8.56
C SER A 3 -5.21 -0.87 7.43
N LEU A 4 -6.17 -0.39 6.64
CA LEU A 4 -5.96 0.64 5.62
C LEU A 4 -6.19 2.06 6.15
N ALA A 5 -6.91 2.22 7.27
CA ALA A 5 -7.02 3.52 7.95
C ALA A 5 -5.63 3.97 8.39
N GLY A 6 -5.20 5.20 8.08
CA GLY A 6 -3.85 5.68 8.37
C GLY A 6 -2.74 5.13 7.48
N ILE A 7 -3.07 4.48 6.36
CA ILE A 7 -2.05 3.93 5.46
C ILE A 7 -1.19 5.01 4.82
N ALA A 8 -1.75 6.19 4.53
CA ALA A 8 -1.02 7.30 3.93
C ALA A 8 0.11 7.80 4.84
N ASP A 9 -0.14 7.85 6.16
CA ASP A 9 0.86 8.31 7.12
C ASP A 9 1.87 7.21 7.45
N ARG A 10 1.38 6.00 7.75
CA ARG A 10 2.27 4.89 8.07
C ARG A 10 3.17 4.52 6.89
N GLY A 11 2.68 4.65 5.66
CA GLY A 11 3.40 4.32 4.43
C GLY A 11 4.77 5.01 4.34
N TRP A 12 4.87 6.26 4.78
CA TRP A 12 6.13 7.02 4.85
C TRP A 12 7.22 6.38 5.72
N HIS A 13 6.83 5.53 6.66
CA HIS A 13 7.72 4.96 7.66
C HIS A 13 7.91 3.46 7.51
N ARG A 14 7.26 2.82 6.52
CA ARG A 14 7.35 1.36 6.33
C ARG A 14 8.66 0.92 5.71
N VAL A 15 9.10 1.63 4.67
CA VAL A 15 10.32 1.31 3.93
C VAL A 15 11.15 2.58 3.80
N THR A 16 12.38 2.53 4.33
CA THR A 16 13.29 3.67 4.29
C THR A 16 13.56 4.09 2.85
N GLY A 17 13.38 5.37 2.55
CA GLY A 17 13.63 5.94 1.23
C GLY A 17 12.43 5.86 0.27
N GLN A 18 11.30 5.27 0.67
CA GLN A 18 10.06 5.32 -0.12
C GLN A 18 9.11 6.39 0.43
N SER A 19 8.43 7.09 -0.47
CA SER A 19 7.22 7.84 -0.13
C SER A 19 6.08 6.89 0.22
N ALA A 20 5.03 7.39 0.88
CA ALA A 20 3.82 6.61 1.12
C ALA A 20 3.16 6.12 -0.18
N GLN A 21 3.19 6.95 -1.23
CA GLN A 21 2.63 6.59 -2.54
C GLN A 21 3.40 5.43 -3.18
N GLU A 22 4.74 5.48 -3.15
CA GLU A 22 5.59 4.39 -3.64
C GLU A 22 5.39 3.12 -2.82
N TYR A 23 5.32 3.23 -1.49
CA TYR A 23 5.04 2.10 -0.62
C TYR A 23 3.71 1.41 -0.97
N ILE A 24 2.63 2.18 -1.16
CA ILE A 24 1.31 1.63 -1.52
C ILE A 24 1.36 1.00 -2.92
N ARG A 25 1.99 1.66 -3.90
CA ARG A 25 2.16 1.12 -5.25
C ARG A 25 2.89 -0.22 -5.24
N ASN A 26 4.01 -0.29 -4.52
CA ASN A 26 4.81 -1.51 -4.39
C ASN A 26 4.05 -2.60 -3.63
N SER A 27 3.27 -2.23 -2.60
CA SER A 27 2.42 -3.20 -1.89
C SER A 27 1.37 -3.85 -2.80
N ILE A 28 0.92 -3.17 -3.86
CA ILE A 28 -0.04 -3.71 -4.83
C ILE A 28 0.67 -4.53 -5.92
N LEU A 29 1.76 -4.01 -6.48
CA LEU A 29 2.47 -4.63 -7.62
C LEU A 29 3.40 -5.77 -7.20
N HIS A 30 4.01 -5.64 -6.02
CA HIS A 30 5.01 -6.55 -5.48
C HIS A 30 4.72 -6.85 -4.00
N PRO A 31 3.55 -7.43 -3.67
CA PRO A 31 3.08 -7.57 -2.30
C PRO A 31 4.01 -8.38 -1.39
N SER A 32 4.86 -9.25 -1.96
CA SER A 32 5.80 -10.07 -1.20
C SER A 32 7.14 -9.37 -0.91
N ASP A 33 7.42 -8.20 -1.49
CA ASP A 33 8.67 -7.46 -1.26
C ASP A 33 8.72 -6.83 0.14
N TYR A 34 7.56 -6.53 0.71
CA TYR A 34 7.43 -6.04 2.07
C TYR A 34 6.19 -6.63 2.74
N ILE A 35 6.41 -7.43 3.79
CA ILE A 35 5.34 -7.94 4.64
C ILE A 35 5.34 -7.18 5.96
N VAL A 36 4.21 -6.56 6.28
CA VAL A 36 4.03 -5.88 7.57
C VAL A 36 4.25 -6.87 8.71
N ALA A 37 5.10 -6.50 9.68
CA ALA A 37 5.34 -7.31 10.87
C ALA A 37 4.03 -7.76 11.55
N GLY A 38 3.96 -9.05 11.87
CA GLY A 38 2.76 -9.68 12.45
C GLY A 38 1.73 -10.18 11.43
N PHE A 39 1.96 -9.99 10.13
CA PHE A 39 1.12 -10.54 9.07
C PHE A 39 1.86 -11.58 8.23
N THR A 40 1.11 -12.41 7.52
CA THR A 40 1.60 -13.44 6.60
C THR A 40 1.51 -12.98 5.15
N ASP A 41 2.34 -13.54 4.27
CA ASP A 41 2.33 -13.30 2.81
C ASP A 41 1.11 -13.97 2.16
N VAL A 42 -0.05 -13.32 2.28
CA VAL A 42 -1.34 -13.82 1.76
C VAL A 42 -2.01 -12.83 0.80
N MET A 43 -1.39 -11.69 0.53
CA MET A 43 -1.92 -10.73 -0.42
C MET A 43 -1.80 -11.30 -1.84
N GLN A 44 -2.85 -11.09 -2.63
CA GLN A 44 -2.95 -11.62 -3.98
C GLN A 44 -1.86 -11.02 -4.88
N LYS A 45 -1.13 -11.87 -5.62
CA LYS A 45 0.11 -11.51 -6.33
C LYS A 45 -0.11 -11.06 -7.77
N ASN A 46 -1.30 -11.26 -8.32
CA ASN A 46 -1.64 -10.95 -9.70
C ASN A 46 -2.45 -9.65 -9.85
N PHE A 47 -2.43 -8.73 -8.87
CA PHE A 47 -3.09 -7.44 -9.04
C PHE A 47 -2.51 -6.63 -10.22
N ALA A 48 -1.22 -6.80 -10.51
CA ALA A 48 -0.59 -6.22 -11.70
C ALA A 48 -1.22 -6.70 -13.02
N ASP A 49 -1.80 -7.90 -13.04
CA ASP A 49 -2.48 -8.46 -14.22
C ASP A 49 -3.97 -8.07 -14.28
N LEU A 50 -4.55 -7.67 -13.13
CA LEU A 50 -5.98 -7.39 -12.99
C LEU A 50 -6.31 -5.90 -13.09
N LEU A 51 -5.37 -5.02 -12.75
CA LEU A 51 -5.57 -3.58 -12.73
C LEU A 51 -4.93 -2.95 -13.97
N SER A 52 -5.69 -2.09 -14.66
CA SER A 52 -5.08 -1.16 -15.59
C SER A 52 -4.20 -0.15 -14.83
N SER A 53 -3.31 0.55 -15.54
CA SER A 53 -2.51 1.62 -14.93
C SER A 53 -3.39 2.71 -14.32
N ALA A 54 -4.49 3.07 -14.99
CA ALA A 54 -5.45 4.05 -14.51
C ALA A 54 -6.18 3.59 -13.24
N ASP A 55 -6.59 2.32 -13.17
CA ASP A 55 -7.24 1.77 -11.97
C ASP A 55 -6.25 1.71 -10.79
N LEU A 56 -5.01 1.32 -11.05
CA LEU A 56 -3.95 1.33 -10.04
C LEU A 56 -3.74 2.74 -9.47
N ASP A 57 -3.60 3.74 -10.33
CA ASP A 57 -3.39 5.12 -9.91
C ASP A 57 -4.62 5.65 -9.14
N ALA A 58 -5.85 5.28 -9.54
CA ALA A 58 -7.07 5.63 -8.83
C ALA A 58 -7.16 4.96 -7.45
N VAL A 59 -6.81 3.68 -7.33
CA VAL A 59 -6.74 2.97 -6.04
C VAL A 59 -5.72 3.62 -5.12
N ILE A 60 -4.52 3.94 -5.63
CA ILE A 60 -3.49 4.62 -4.86
C ILE A 60 -4.01 5.99 -4.38
N ALA A 61 -4.60 6.79 -5.27
CA ALA A 61 -5.15 8.10 -4.91
C ALA A 61 -6.28 8.01 -3.87
N TYR A 62 -7.11 6.97 -3.94
CA TYR A 62 -8.11 6.69 -2.92
C TYR A 62 -7.47 6.33 -1.57
N LEU A 63 -6.47 5.45 -1.56
CA LEU A 63 -5.79 5.04 -0.34
C LEU A 63 -5.01 6.19 0.34
N MET A 64 -4.47 7.11 -0.45
CA MET A 64 -3.78 8.30 0.04
C MET A 64 -4.70 9.27 0.81
N GLN A 65 -6.02 9.13 0.74
CA GLN A 65 -6.96 9.92 1.53
C GLN A 65 -7.06 9.45 2.99
N PHE A 66 -6.56 8.26 3.32
CA PHE A 66 -6.59 7.71 4.67
C PHE A 66 -5.32 8.04 5.44
N GLY A 67 -5.21 9.29 5.90
CA GLY A 67 -4.33 9.65 7.02
C GLY A 67 -4.84 9.06 8.34
N GLU A 68 -3.99 8.98 9.36
CA GLU A 68 -4.44 8.69 10.71
C GLU A 68 -5.38 9.83 11.14
N PRO A 69 -6.56 9.54 11.72
CA PRO A 69 -7.35 10.59 12.33
C PRO A 69 -6.47 11.27 13.38
N GLY A 70 -6.35 12.60 13.26
CA GLY A 70 -5.38 13.42 13.98
C GLY A 70 -5.18 13.01 15.44
N ASN A 71 -3.91 12.82 15.79
CA ASN A 71 -3.45 12.63 17.16
C ASN A 71 -3.69 13.88 18.01
#